data_AF-A0A7J7NLJ7-F1
#
_entry.id   AF-A0A7J7NLJ7-F1
#
_cell.length_a   1.000
_cell.length_b   1.000
_cell.length_c   1.000
_cell.angle_alpha   90.00
_cell.angle_beta   90.00
_cell.angle_gamma   90.00
#
_symmetry.space_group_name_H-M   'P 1'
#
loop_
_entity.id
_entity.type
_entity.pdbx_description
1 polymer ?
#
loop_
_entity_poly.entity_id
_entity_poly.type
_entity_poly.pdbx_seq_one_letter_code
_entity_poly.pdbx_strand_id
1 'polypeptide(L)'
;MLGDNPELPIFDSEKLATATNGFHLSNKLGKGGFGTVYKGKFPNGQEIAVKRLSKSSGQGSEEFMNEVVVISKLQHRNLVKFVGCCIEGEGKMLVYEYLPNKGLDSFLFDPKKQSLLNWRKRFQIIEGIG
;
A
#
# COMPACT_ATOMS: atom_id res chain seq x y z
N MET A 1 -9.20 -11.55 19.31
CA MET A 1 -8.42 -12.30 18.28
C MET A 1 -9.11 -12.05 16.95
N LEU A 2 -8.37 -11.94 15.84
CA LEU A 2 -8.93 -11.75 14.48
C LEU A 2 -9.85 -12.95 14.18
N GLY A 3 -11.11 -12.83 14.57
CA GLY A 3 -12.13 -13.86 14.39
C GLY A 3 -12.51 -13.92 12.93
N ASP A 4 -12.33 -15.10 12.34
CA ASP A 4 -13.09 -15.66 11.22
C ASP A 4 -13.36 -14.72 10.03
N ASN A 5 -12.31 -14.13 9.46
CA ASN A 5 -12.35 -13.68 8.05
C ASN A 5 -11.42 -14.58 7.21
N PRO A 6 -11.92 -15.68 6.62
CA PRO A 6 -11.13 -16.80 6.12
C PRO A 6 -10.29 -16.55 4.85
N GLU A 7 -10.22 -15.32 4.31
CA GLU A 7 -9.63 -15.07 2.98
C GLU A 7 -8.45 -14.10 2.92
N LEU A 8 -7.93 -13.61 4.05
CA LEU A 8 -6.82 -12.65 4.03
C LEU A 8 -5.45 -13.34 4.15
N PRO A 9 -4.58 -13.25 3.12
CA PRO A 9 -3.23 -13.79 3.22
C PRO A 9 -2.43 -13.08 4.32
N ILE A 10 -1.94 -13.86 5.27
CA ILE A 10 -0.93 -13.42 6.23
C ILE A 10 0.44 -13.84 5.68
N PHE A 11 1.36 -12.87 5.61
CA PHE A 11 2.72 -13.07 5.14
C PHE A 11 3.70 -13.02 6.30
N ASP A 12 4.70 -13.89 6.24
CA ASP A 12 5.83 -13.86 7.16
C ASP A 12 6.69 -12.61 6.92
N SER A 13 7.26 -12.06 8.00
CA SER A 13 8.11 -10.89 7.92
C SER A 13 9.32 -11.10 7.00
N GLU A 14 9.92 -12.29 7.03
CA GLU A 14 11.07 -12.66 6.18
C GLU A 14 10.72 -12.68 4.69
N LYS A 15 9.50 -13.12 4.35
CA LYS A 15 9.03 -13.14 2.97
C LYS A 15 8.90 -11.71 2.43
N LEU A 16 8.36 -10.78 3.22
CA LEU A 16 8.25 -9.37 2.84
C LEU A 16 9.61 -8.67 2.82
N ALA A 17 10.51 -9.01 3.75
CA ALA A 17 11.88 -8.53 3.74
C ALA A 17 12.58 -8.95 2.43
N THR A 18 12.51 -10.24 2.06
CA THR A 18 13.07 -10.75 0.81
C THR A 18 12.48 -10.03 -0.41
N ALA A 19 11.15 -9.91 -0.48
CA ALA A 19 10.47 -9.25 -1.59
C ALA A 19 10.87 -7.77 -1.75
N THR A 20 11.25 -7.09 -0.66
CA THR A 20 11.63 -5.67 -0.64
C THR A 20 13.14 -5.45 -0.59
N ASN A 21 13.96 -6.50 -0.76
CA ASN A 21 15.41 -6.48 -0.58
C ASN A 21 15.83 -5.92 0.79
N GLY A 22 15.25 -6.45 1.86
CA GLY A 22 15.48 -6.00 3.24
C GLY A 22 14.96 -4.58 3.52
N PHE A 23 13.85 -4.17 2.89
CA PHE A 23 13.33 -2.80 2.95
C PHE A 23 14.35 -1.74 2.52
N HIS A 24 15.15 -2.04 1.48
CA HIS A 24 16.20 -1.15 1.01
C HIS A 24 15.66 0.21 0.57
N LEU A 25 16.43 1.28 0.80
CA LEU A 25 16.02 2.65 0.48
C LEU A 25 15.73 2.86 -1.01
N SER A 26 16.39 2.12 -1.90
CA SER A 26 16.10 2.16 -3.35
C SER A 26 14.67 1.74 -3.70
N ASN A 27 14.04 0.94 -2.84
CA ASN A 27 12.67 0.47 -3.00
C ASN A 27 11.65 1.37 -2.30
N LYS A 28 12.09 2.43 -1.60
CA LYS A 28 11.16 3.32 -0.90
C LYS A 28 10.30 4.10 -1.91
N LEU A 29 8.98 3.96 -1.78
CA LEU A 29 7.98 4.68 -2.58
C LEU A 29 7.55 5.98 -1.92
N GLY A 30 7.51 6.03 -0.59
CA GLY A 30 7.08 7.21 0.17
C GLY A 30 7.15 7.01 1.67
N LYS A 31 7.00 8.10 2.43
CA LYS A 31 6.87 8.11 3.89
C LYS A 31 5.83 9.14 4.30
N GLY A 32 4.86 8.74 5.11
CA GLY A 32 3.85 9.61 5.70
C GLY A 32 3.80 9.45 7.23
N GLY A 33 2.83 10.09 7.88
CA GLY A 33 2.61 9.96 9.33
C GLY A 33 2.34 8.52 9.78
N PHE A 34 1.76 7.72 8.88
CA PHE A 34 1.32 6.34 9.13
C PHE A 34 2.38 5.28 8.75
N GLY A 35 3.62 5.69 8.45
CA GLY A 35 4.71 4.77 8.16
C GLY A 35 5.38 4.96 6.79
N THR A 36 6.17 3.96 6.39
CA THR A 36 6.98 4.00 5.16
C THR A 36 6.50 2.92 4.20
N VAL A 37 6.40 3.27 2.92
CA VAL A 37 5.96 2.35 1.86
C VAL A 37 7.16 1.96 1.00
N TYR A 38 7.31 0.66 0.76
CA TYR A 38 8.35 0.06 -0.06
C TYR A 38 7.74 -0.71 -1.23
N LYS A 39 8.38 -0.65 -2.40
CA LYS A 39 8.13 -1.55 -3.51
C LYS A 39 8.73 -2.91 -3.18
N GLY A 40 8.00 -3.98 -3.49
CA GLY A 40 8.51 -5.33 -3.46
C GLY A 40 8.09 -6.12 -4.70
N LYS A 41 8.72 -7.28 -4.89
CA LYS A 41 8.37 -8.23 -5.93
C LYS A 41 8.47 -9.65 -5.37
N PHE A 42 7.37 -10.40 -5.43
CA PHE A 42 7.37 -11.80 -5.07
C PHE A 42 8.06 -12.67 -6.15
N PRO A 43 8.53 -13.90 -5.82
CA PRO A 43 9.19 -14.78 -6.78
C PRO A 43 8.34 -15.11 -8.02
N ASN A 44 7.01 -15.12 -7.88
CA ASN A 44 6.05 -15.31 -8.97
C ASN A 44 5.95 -14.10 -9.92
N GLY A 45 6.70 -13.02 -9.67
CA GLY A 45 6.71 -11.82 -10.49
C GLY A 45 5.74 -10.72 -10.05
N GLN A 46 4.84 -11.00 -9.09
CA GLN A 46 3.85 -10.04 -8.61
C GLN A 46 4.54 -8.87 -7.89
N GLU A 47 4.33 -7.66 -8.39
CA GLU A 47 4.80 -6.42 -7.74
C GLU A 47 3.81 -5.98 -6.65
N ILE A 48 4.35 -5.58 -5.50
CA ILE A 48 3.58 -5.19 -4.32
C ILE A 48 4.08 -3.87 -3.74
N ALA A 49 3.21 -3.20 -2.99
CA ALA A 49 3.57 -2.09 -2.11
C ALA A 49 3.40 -2.53 -0.64
N VAL A 50 4.49 -2.50 0.12
CA VAL A 50 4.52 -2.88 1.54
C VAL A 50 4.57 -1.61 2.39
N LYS A 51 3.48 -1.30 3.08
CA LYS A 51 3.39 -0.20 4.04
C LYS A 51 3.75 -0.72 5.43
N ARG A 52 4.96 -0.38 5.89
CA ARG A 52 5.43 -0.66 7.25
C ARG A 52 4.95 0.44 8.18
N LEU A 53 4.08 0.10 9.13
CA LEU A 53 3.52 1.06 10.07
C LEU A 53 4.56 1.50 11.10
N SER A 54 4.49 2.75 11.55
CA SER A 54 5.40 3.28 12.57
C SER A 54 5.05 2.71 13.95
N LYS A 55 6.07 2.41 14.76
CA LYS A 55 5.90 1.96 16.16
C LYS A 55 5.57 3.11 17.14
N SER A 56 5.65 4.36 16.66
CA SER A 56 5.72 5.56 17.51
C SER A 56 4.38 6.06 18.04
N SER A 57 3.27 5.36 17.81
CA SER A 57 1.96 5.74 18.35
C SER A 57 1.17 4.50 18.75
N GLY A 58 0.47 4.55 19.89
CA GLY A 58 -0.56 3.57 20.24
C GLY A 58 -1.65 3.45 19.15
N GLN A 59 -1.79 4.50 18.34
CA GLN A 59 -2.66 4.63 17.17
C GLN A 59 -2.34 3.62 16.06
N GLY A 60 -1.07 3.24 15.85
CA GLY A 60 -0.67 2.35 14.75
C GLY A 60 -1.28 0.94 14.84
N SER A 61 -1.68 0.50 16.03
CA SER A 61 -2.38 -0.78 16.21
C SER A 61 -3.87 -0.73 15.87
N GLU A 62 -4.52 0.37 16.23
CA GLU A 62 -5.94 0.63 15.93
C GLU A 62 -6.11 0.94 14.44
N GLU A 63 -5.25 1.80 13.88
CA GLU A 63 -5.20 2.10 12.45
C GLU A 63 -4.96 0.84 11.62
N PHE A 64 -4.04 -0.04 12.05
CA PHE A 64 -3.85 -1.34 11.39
C PHE A 64 -5.12 -2.18 11.41
N MET A 65 -5.76 -2.34 12.58
CA MET A 65 -6.96 -3.16 12.68
C MET A 65 -8.11 -2.56 11.88
N ASN A 66 -8.27 -1.24 11.90
CA ASN A 66 -9.28 -0.55 11.12
C ASN A 66 -9.03 -0.73 9.61
N GLU A 67 -7.80 -0.49 9.15
CA GLU A 67 -7.40 -0.67 7.75
C GLU A 67 -7.62 -2.13 7.33
N VAL A 68 -7.19 -3.13 8.11
CA VAL A 68 -7.44 -4.56 7.81
C VAL A 68 -8.93 -4.91 7.79
N VAL A 69 -9.72 -4.49 8.78
CA VAL A 69 -11.15 -4.86 8.88
C VAL A 69 -11.98 -4.23 7.76
N VAL A 70 -11.70 -2.97 7.41
CA VAL A 70 -12.44 -2.25 6.38
C VAL A 70 -11.95 -2.67 4.99
N ILE A 71 -10.65 -2.62 4.73
CA ILE A 71 -10.11 -2.78 3.39
C ILE A 71 -10.16 -4.23 2.90
N SER A 72 -10.16 -5.21 3.82
CA SER A 72 -10.34 -6.62 3.46
C SER A 72 -11.67 -6.93 2.78
N LYS A 73 -12.69 -6.10 3.05
CA LYS A 73 -14.05 -6.27 2.52
C LYS A 73 -14.29 -5.42 1.27
N LEU A 74 -13.33 -4.60 0.86
CA LEU A 74 -13.47 -3.65 -0.24
C LEU A 74 -12.65 -4.10 -1.43
N GLN A 75 -13.34 -4.58 -2.46
CA GLN A 75 -12.76 -4.82 -3.77
C GLN A 75 -13.49 -3.99 -4.81
N HIS A 76 -12.84 -2.97 -5.34
CA HIS A 76 -13.40 -2.09 -6.34
C HIS A 76 -12.34 -1.67 -7.34
N ARG A 77 -12.73 -1.49 -8.62
CA ARG A 77 -11.81 -1.11 -9.70
C ARG A 77 -11.04 0.20 -9.47
N ASN A 78 -11.57 1.09 -8.63
CA ASN A 78 -10.97 2.40 -8.32
C ASN A 78 -10.36 2.45 -6.91
N LEU A 79 -10.32 1.33 -6.19
CA LEU A 79 -9.63 1.20 -4.91
C LEU A 79 -8.38 0.34 -5.08
N VAL A 80 -7.27 0.75 -4.45
CA VAL A 80 -6.04 -0.03 -4.49
C VAL A 80 -6.30 -1.39 -3.85
N LYS A 81 -6.03 -2.46 -4.59
CA LYS A 81 -6.28 -3.83 -4.13
C LYS A 81 -5.41 -4.15 -2.93
N PHE A 82 -6.06 -4.50 -1.83
CA PHE A 82 -5.40 -5.11 -0.68
C PHE A 82 -5.03 -6.55 -1.00
N VAL A 83 -3.78 -6.91 -0.70
CA VAL A 83 -3.20 -8.23 -0.99
C VAL A 83 -3.06 -9.07 0.28
N GLY A 84 -2.83 -8.44 1.43
CA GLY A 84 -2.71 -9.13 2.71
C GLY A 84 -1.92 -8.32 3.73
N CYS A 85 -1.54 -8.93 4.84
CA CYS A 85 -0.80 -8.25 5.90
C CYS A 85 0.27 -9.13 6.55
N CYS A 86 1.14 -8.51 7.35
CA CYS A 86 2.07 -9.18 8.24
C CYS A 86 1.85 -8.63 9.65
N ILE A 87 1.72 -9.55 10.62
CA ILE A 87 1.51 -9.25 12.05
C ILE A 87 2.68 -9.69 12.93
N GLU A 88 3.75 -10.22 12.33
CA GLU A 88 4.87 -10.84 13.06
C GLU A 88 6.01 -9.86 13.37
N GLY A 89 6.67 -10.10 14.51
CA GLY A 89 7.96 -9.50 14.89
C GLY A 89 7.96 -7.97 14.99
N GLU A 90 8.85 -7.35 14.22
CA GLU A 90 9.29 -5.94 14.30
C GLU A 90 8.29 -4.91 13.75
N GLY A 91 7.06 -5.28 13.42
CA GLY A 91 6.01 -4.32 13.10
C GLY A 91 4.90 -4.84 12.18
N LYS A 92 3.73 -4.24 12.33
CA LYS A 92 2.56 -4.47 11.48
C LYS A 92 2.80 -3.91 10.07
N MET A 93 2.52 -4.71 9.05
CA MET A 93 2.67 -4.31 7.65
C MET A 93 1.42 -4.61 6.85
N LEU A 94 1.09 -3.72 5.94
CA LEU A 94 0.00 -3.86 4.98
C LEU A 94 0.58 -4.04 3.59
N VAL A 95 0.01 -4.97 2.83
CA VAL A 95 0.47 -5.32 1.48
C VAL A 95 -0.63 -4.98 0.50
N TYR A 96 -0.27 -4.16 -0.48
CA TYR A 96 -1.13 -3.72 -1.56
C TYR A 96 -0.55 -4.14 -2.91
N GLU A 97 -1.37 -4.10 -3.96
CA GLU A 97 -0.82 -4.09 -5.32
C GLU A 97 0.07 -2.86 -5.55
N TYR A 98 1.10 -3.03 -6.38
CA TYR A 98 1.93 -1.91 -6.79
C TYR A 98 1.29 -1.13 -7.94
N LEU A 99 1.10 0.18 -7.75
CA LEU A 99 0.66 1.08 -8.82
C LEU A 99 1.86 1.82 -9.44
N PRO A 100 2.16 1.63 -10.74
CA PRO A 100 3.36 2.18 -11.38
C PRO A 100 3.34 3.70 -11.51
N ASN A 101 2.15 4.31 -11.54
CA ASN A 101 1.99 5.74 -11.75
C ASN A 101 2.20 6.59 -10.49
N LYS A 102 2.53 5.99 -9.33
CA LYS A 102 2.64 6.73 -8.04
C LYS A 102 1.32 7.44 -7.69
N GLY A 103 1.36 8.31 -6.69
CA GLY A 103 0.23 9.14 -6.29
C GLY A 103 -0.10 10.23 -7.32
N LEU A 104 -1.37 10.63 -7.34
CA LEU A 104 -1.88 11.68 -8.22
C LEU A 104 -1.22 13.04 -7.95
N ASP A 105 -0.84 13.30 -6.71
CA ASP A 105 -0.05 14.45 -6.27
C ASP A 105 1.20 14.64 -7.13
N SER A 106 1.86 13.54 -7.52
CA SER A 106 3.06 13.59 -8.35
C SER A 106 2.82 14.11 -9.77
N PHE A 107 1.57 14.08 -10.26
CA PHE A 107 1.20 14.67 -11.55
C PHE A 107 0.54 16.05 -11.40
N LEU A 108 -0.14 16.30 -10.28
CA LEU A 108 -0.78 17.58 -10.00
C LEU A 108 0.25 18.66 -9.69
N PHE A 109 1.30 18.33 -8.93
CA PHE A 109 2.22 19.32 -8.39
C PHE A 109 3.61 19.34 -9.04
N ASP A 110 3.94 18.38 -9.92
CA ASP A 110 5.17 18.40 -10.72
C ASP A 110 4.91 19.12 -12.06
N PRO A 111 5.49 20.33 -12.29
CA PRO A 111 5.25 21.09 -13.52
C PRO A 111 5.61 20.32 -14.79
N LYS A 112 6.58 19.39 -14.72
CA LYS A 112 6.98 18.58 -15.87
C LYS A 112 5.95 17.50 -16.22
N LYS A 113 5.12 17.09 -15.26
CA LYS A 113 4.13 16.02 -15.41
C LYS A 113 2.70 16.54 -15.52
N GLN A 114 2.43 17.79 -15.15
CA GLN A 114 1.09 18.39 -15.25
C GLN A 114 0.51 18.28 -16.67
N SER A 115 1.35 18.39 -17.70
CA SER A 115 0.95 18.24 -19.10
C SER A 115 0.44 16.84 -19.43
N LEU A 116 0.81 15.81 -18.66
CA LEU A 116 0.32 14.44 -18.83
C LEU A 116 -1.14 14.29 -18.36
N LEU A 117 -1.65 15.21 -17.54
CA LEU A 117 -3.03 15.30 -17.07
C LEU A 117 -3.82 16.35 -17.84
N ASN A 118 -4.14 16.04 -19.11
CA ASN A 118 -5.12 16.84 -19.85
C ASN A 118 -6.52 16.77 -19.21
N TRP A 119 -7.41 17.67 -19.63
CA TRP A 119 -8.75 17.78 -19.05
C TRP A 119 -9.53 16.45 -19.09
N ARG A 120 -9.46 15.72 -20.21
CA ARG A 120 -10.12 14.42 -20.36
C ARG A 120 -9.65 13.41 -19.30
N LYS A 121 -8.34 13.29 -19.06
CA LYS A 121 -7.80 12.40 -18.02
C LYS A 121 -8.21 12.84 -16.62
N ARG A 122 -8.23 14.16 -16.35
CA ARG A 122 -8.68 14.69 -15.06
C ARG A 122 -10.14 14.33 -14.80
N PHE A 123 -10.99 14.50 -15.81
CA PHE A 123 -12.39 14.14 -15.74
C PHE A 123 -12.58 12.64 -15.43
N GLN A 124 -11.87 11.76 -16.11
CA GLN A 124 -11.90 10.31 -15.83
C GLN A 124 -11.45 9.96 -14.41
N ILE A 125 -10.43 10.66 -13.88
CA ILE A 125 -9.98 10.47 -12.49
C ILE A 125 -11.07 10.92 -11.51
N ILE A 126 -11.73 12.06 -11.79
CA ILE A 126 -12.83 12.58 -10.96
C ILE A 126 -14.01 11.61 -10.95
N GLU A 127 -14.44 11.11 -12.12
CA GLU A 127 -15.49 10.08 -12.23
C GLU A 127 -15.15 8.79 -11.48
N GLY A 128 -13.85 8.46 -11.37
CA GLY A 128 -13.40 7.28 -10.65
C GLY A 128 -13.46 7.39 -9.12
N ILE A 129 -13.50 8.60 -8.57
CA ILE A 129 -13.59 8.85 -7.12
C ILE A 129 -15.04 8.77 -6.61
N GLY A 130 -16.01 9.03 -7.49
CA GLY A 130 -17.45 9.08 -7.21
C GLY A 130 -18.11 7.73 -6.96
#